data_AF-A0A7Y4UIK3-F1
#
_entry.id   AF-A0A7Y4UIK3-F1
#
_cell.length_a   1.000
_cell.length_b   1.000
_cell.length_c   1.000
_cell.angle_alpha   90.00
_cell.angle_beta   90.00
_cell.angle_gamma   90.00
#
_symmetry.space_group_name_H-M   'P 1'
#
loop_
_entity.id
_entity.type
_entity.pdbx_description
1 polymer ?
#
loop_
_entity_poly.entity_id
_entity_poly.type
_entity_poly.pdbx_seq_one_letter_code
_entity_poly.pdbx_strand_id
1 'polypeptide(L)'
;IVLGVKEDIAYRIRYQVRCDSNWQVRKVVVTSLAEKEQSIALTSDGSGNWMDESGAAIYDFKDCLDVDISVTPFTNTLPIRRLRLNRGASSEIKAVYVAVPEMQLSVERQRYTFIESNGAGSKYKFESLDGEFTAIISVDADGIVADYPNLFRLVWAS
;
A
#
# COMPACT_ATOMS: atom_id res chain seq x y z
N ILE A 1 -10.45 -5.29 -9.21
CA ILE A 1 -10.83 -6.44 -8.35
C ILE A 1 -9.60 -7.33 -8.24
N VAL A 2 -9.30 -7.83 -7.05
CA VAL A 2 -8.25 -8.81 -6.78
C VAL A 2 -8.93 -10.13 -6.43
N LEU A 3 -8.43 -11.22 -6.99
CA LEU A 3 -8.86 -12.59 -6.69
C LEU A 3 -7.67 -13.31 -6.07
N GLY A 4 -7.90 -14.11 -5.03
CA GLY A 4 -6.84 -14.87 -4.38
C GLY A 4 -7.39 -16.05 -3.59
N VAL A 5 -6.47 -16.85 -3.05
CA VAL A 5 -6.77 -18.01 -2.21
C VAL A 5 -5.84 -17.95 -0.99
N LYS A 6 -6.38 -18.19 0.21
CA LYS A 6 -5.63 -18.34 1.46
C LYS A 6 -6.19 -19.55 2.21
N GLU A 7 -5.32 -20.47 2.61
CA GLU A 7 -5.73 -21.71 3.31
C GLU A 7 -6.87 -22.44 2.56
N ASP A 8 -6.74 -22.57 1.24
CA ASP A 8 -7.72 -23.16 0.32
C ASP A 8 -9.10 -22.45 0.23
N ILE A 9 -9.24 -21.28 0.87
CA ILE A 9 -10.44 -20.46 0.80
C ILE A 9 -10.22 -19.33 -0.22
N ALA A 10 -11.05 -19.31 -1.26
CA ALA A 10 -11.05 -18.26 -2.27
C ALA A 10 -11.64 -16.96 -1.71
N TYR A 11 -11.04 -15.82 -2.04
CA TYR A 11 -11.53 -14.50 -1.71
C TYR A 11 -11.52 -13.57 -2.92
N ARG A 12 -12.41 -12.57 -2.88
CA ARG A 12 -12.53 -11.54 -3.91
C ARG A 12 -12.62 -10.16 -3.25
N ILE A 13 -11.72 -9.28 -3.64
CA ILE A 13 -11.55 -7.96 -3.03
C ILE A 13 -11.70 -6.89 -4.10
N ARG A 14 -12.51 -5.88 -3.82
CA ARG A 14 -12.52 -4.63 -4.57
C ARG A 14 -11.88 -3.58 -3.70
N TYR A 15 -10.97 -2.78 -4.24
CA TYR A 15 -10.46 -1.62 -3.53
C TYR A 15 -10.46 -0.38 -4.42
N GLN A 16 -10.52 0.77 -3.78
CA GLN A 16 -10.30 2.09 -4.38
C GLN A 16 -9.41 2.89 -3.43
N VAL A 17 -8.31 3.43 -3.97
CA VAL A 17 -7.50 4.45 -3.30
C VAL A 17 -7.65 5.74 -4.09
N ARG A 18 -7.95 6.84 -3.39
CA ARG A 18 -7.91 8.20 -3.94
C ARG A 18 -6.79 8.95 -3.24
N CYS A 19 -5.89 9.52 -4.02
CA CYS A 19 -4.83 10.42 -3.55
C CYS A 19 -4.89 11.75 -4.30
N ASP A 20 -4.22 12.76 -3.76
CA ASP A 20 -4.05 14.04 -4.44
C ASP A 20 -2.82 14.06 -5.39
N SER A 21 -2.53 15.22 -5.98
CA SER A 21 -1.38 15.40 -6.89
C SER A 21 -0.01 15.22 -6.21
N ASN A 22 0.04 15.24 -4.87
CA ASN A 22 1.23 14.99 -4.07
C ASN A 22 1.29 13.55 -3.55
N TRP A 23 0.41 12.66 -4.05
CA TRP A 23 0.30 11.27 -3.65
C TRP A 23 -0.07 11.06 -2.17
N GLN A 24 -0.64 12.08 -1.53
CA GLN A 24 -1.20 11.92 -0.18
C GLN A 24 -2.55 11.22 -0.27
N VAL A 25 -2.73 10.15 0.49
CA VAL A 25 -3.99 9.40 0.50
C VAL A 25 -5.09 10.28 1.09
N ARG A 26 -6.25 10.29 0.43
CA ARG A 26 -7.45 11.05 0.84
C ARG A 26 -8.61 10.14 1.18
N LYS A 27 -8.76 9.03 0.46
CA LYS A 27 -9.81 8.04 0.72
C LYS A 27 -9.34 6.65 0.33
N VAL A 28 -9.67 5.67 1.16
CA VAL A 28 -9.50 4.25 0.88
C VAL A 28 -10.81 3.55 1.11
N VAL A 29 -11.19 2.69 0.16
CA VAL A 29 -12.30 1.74 0.34
C VAL A 29 -11.78 0.36 -0.03
N VAL A 30 -11.94 -0.62 0.86
CA VAL A 30 -11.64 -2.03 0.61
C VAL A 30 -12.89 -2.84 0.92
N THR A 31 -13.37 -3.62 -0.02
CA THR A 31 -14.61 -4.39 0.09
C THR A 31 -14.34 -5.86 -0.22
N SER A 32 -14.64 -6.73 0.75
CA SER A 32 -14.70 -8.17 0.58
C SER A 32 -16.04 -8.56 -0.05
N LEU A 33 -15.98 -9.20 -1.22
CA LEU A 33 -17.14 -9.59 -2.02
C LEU A 33 -17.51 -11.07 -1.81
N ALA A 34 -17.38 -11.54 -0.56
CA ALA A 34 -17.85 -12.84 -0.07
C ALA A 34 -19.39 -12.87 0.05
N GLU A 35 -19.97 -13.98 0.51
CA GLU A 35 -21.43 -14.09 0.70
C GLU A 35 -21.98 -13.00 1.63
N LYS A 36 -21.27 -12.73 2.72
CA LYS A 36 -21.49 -11.56 3.56
C LYS A 36 -20.46 -10.50 3.18
N GLU A 37 -20.92 -9.45 2.52
CA GLU A 37 -20.07 -8.31 2.18
C GLU A 37 -19.56 -7.63 3.46
N GLN A 38 -18.28 -7.30 3.46
CA GLN A 38 -17.65 -6.47 4.49
C GLN A 38 -16.86 -5.36 3.81
N SER A 39 -17.00 -4.13 4.27
CA SER A 39 -16.27 -2.99 3.72
C SER A 39 -15.54 -2.24 4.83
N ILE A 40 -14.33 -1.79 4.50
CA ILE A 40 -13.58 -0.77 5.22
C ILE A 40 -13.62 0.49 4.37
N ALA A 41 -14.02 1.62 4.94
CA ALA A 41 -13.97 2.92 4.29
C ALA A 41 -13.32 3.93 5.24
N LEU A 42 -12.18 4.48 4.80
CA LEU A 42 -11.37 5.41 5.57
C LEU A 42 -11.17 6.70 4.77
N THR A 43 -11.21 7.84 5.46
CA THR A 43 -10.90 9.16 4.89
C THR A 43 -9.72 9.74 5.64
N SER A 44 -8.80 10.40 4.91
CA SER A 44 -7.64 11.07 5.51
C SER A 44 -7.60 12.54 5.12
N ASP A 45 -7.14 13.37 6.05
CA ASP A 45 -6.76 14.76 5.81
C ASP A 45 -5.37 14.91 5.17
N GLY A 46 -4.71 13.78 4.82
CA GLY A 46 -3.38 13.70 4.21
C GLY A 46 -2.24 14.21 5.09
N SER A 47 -2.53 14.56 6.33
CA SER A 47 -1.58 15.07 7.33
C SER A 47 -1.50 14.13 8.54
N GLY A 48 -1.86 12.87 8.33
CA GLY A 48 -1.77 11.82 9.34
C GLY A 48 -2.98 11.71 10.26
N ASN A 49 -4.11 12.35 9.93
CA ASN A 49 -5.37 12.11 10.63
C ASN A 49 -6.32 11.31 9.75
N TRP A 50 -7.00 10.34 10.36
CA TRP A 50 -7.91 9.43 9.68
C TRP A 50 -9.26 9.42 10.37
N MET A 51 -10.31 9.22 9.57
CA MET A 51 -11.68 9.04 10.03
C MET A 51 -12.29 7.80 9.41
N ASP A 52 -13.19 7.16 10.15
CA ASP A 52 -14.03 6.08 9.64
C ASP A 52 -15.18 6.61 8.76
N GLU A 53 -16.05 5.71 8.32
CA GLU A 53 -17.20 6.05 7.47
C GLU A 53 -18.26 6.93 8.15
N SER A 54 -18.33 6.90 9.48
CA SER A 54 -19.23 7.74 10.27
C SER A 54 -18.69 9.16 10.46
N GLY A 55 -17.41 9.37 10.12
CA GLY A 55 -16.69 10.62 10.37
C GLY A 55 -16.01 10.68 11.74
N ALA A 56 -15.98 9.57 12.49
CA ALA A 56 -15.28 9.51 13.77
C ALA A 56 -13.77 9.37 13.55
N ALA A 57 -12.98 10.11 14.33
CA ALA A 57 -11.53 10.07 14.26
C ALA A 57 -10.97 8.74 14.75
N ILE A 58 -10.00 8.18 14.03
CA ILE A 58 -9.28 6.96 14.40
C ILE A 58 -7.88 7.35 14.88
N TYR A 59 -7.74 7.52 16.19
CA TYR A 59 -6.48 8.01 16.79
C TYR A 59 -5.31 7.03 16.65
N ASP A 60 -5.59 5.73 16.52
CA ASP A 60 -4.56 4.70 16.35
C ASP A 60 -3.77 4.88 15.04
N PHE A 61 -4.35 5.53 14.03
CA PHE A 61 -3.71 5.78 12.73
C PHE A 61 -3.00 7.14 12.66
N LYS A 62 -2.76 7.77 13.81
CA LYS A 62 -2.08 9.06 13.86
C LYS A 62 -0.69 8.95 13.22
N ASP A 63 -0.40 9.93 12.37
CA ASP A 63 0.85 10.08 11.58
C ASP A 63 1.03 9.05 10.45
N CYS A 64 0.06 8.18 10.20
CA CYS A 64 0.05 7.36 8.98
C CYS A 64 -0.27 8.24 7.76
N LEU A 65 0.63 8.29 6.78
CA LEU A 65 0.43 9.10 5.56
C LEU A 65 0.02 8.27 4.35
N ASP A 66 0.27 6.96 4.40
CA ASP A 66 -0.01 6.02 3.33
C ASP A 66 -0.95 4.91 3.82
N VAL A 67 -1.45 4.14 2.87
CA VAL A 67 -2.18 2.89 3.12
C VAL A 67 -1.39 1.75 2.47
N ASP A 68 -1.38 0.59 3.11
CA ASP A 68 -0.87 -0.64 2.53
C ASP A 68 -1.94 -1.73 2.57
N ILE A 69 -2.18 -2.40 1.43
CA ILE A 69 -3.22 -3.42 1.28
C ILE A 69 -2.52 -4.70 0.86
N SER A 70 -2.57 -5.73 1.71
CA SER A 70 -1.72 -6.92 1.60
C SER A 70 -1.80 -7.70 0.29
N VAL A 71 -2.86 -7.49 -0.50
CA VAL A 71 -3.14 -8.20 -1.75
C VAL A 71 -2.82 -7.40 -3.01
N THR A 72 -2.11 -6.28 -2.91
CA THR A 72 -1.70 -5.52 -4.09
C THR A 72 -0.35 -4.83 -3.88
N PRO A 73 0.55 -4.83 -4.88
CA PRO A 73 1.79 -4.08 -4.79
C PRO A 73 1.59 -2.58 -5.11
N PHE A 74 0.39 -2.19 -5.58
CA PHE A 74 0.12 -0.82 -5.99
C PHE A 74 0.29 0.17 -4.83
N THR A 75 0.01 -0.23 -3.59
CA THR A 75 0.16 0.62 -2.42
C THR A 75 1.60 1.04 -2.16
N ASN A 76 2.61 0.28 -2.62
CA ASN A 76 4.02 0.70 -2.52
C ASN A 76 4.35 1.89 -3.44
N THR A 77 3.55 2.14 -4.48
CA THR A 77 3.70 3.33 -5.34
C THR A 77 3.46 4.63 -4.56
N LEU A 78 2.54 4.62 -3.58
CA LEU A 78 2.16 5.80 -2.79
C LEU A 78 3.39 6.44 -2.10
N PRO A 79 4.13 5.73 -1.22
CA PRO A 79 5.31 6.32 -0.59
C PRO A 79 6.45 6.57 -1.58
N ILE A 80 6.65 5.72 -2.60
CA ILE A 80 7.70 5.93 -3.62
C ILE A 80 7.52 7.29 -4.30
N ARG A 81 6.30 7.61 -4.72
CA ARG A 81 5.98 8.87 -5.41
C ARG A 81 5.92 10.07 -4.47
N ARG A 82 5.43 9.86 -3.24
CA ARG A 82 5.32 10.91 -2.21
C ARG A 82 6.69 11.34 -1.66
N LEU A 83 7.57 10.38 -1.38
CA LEU A 83 8.86 10.65 -0.73
C LEU A 83 9.90 11.25 -1.68
N ARG A 84 9.86 10.92 -2.98
CA ARG A 84 10.80 11.41 -4.01
C ARG A 84 12.27 11.34 -3.55
N LEU A 85 12.65 10.18 -3.01
CA LEU A 85 13.96 9.98 -2.41
C LEU A 85 15.08 10.21 -3.44
N ASN A 86 16.18 10.80 -2.99
CA ASN A 86 17.43 10.83 -3.74
C ASN A 86 18.14 9.47 -3.68
N ARG A 87 18.99 9.17 -4.66
CA ARG A 87 19.73 7.89 -4.69
C ARG A 87 20.52 7.68 -3.40
N GLY A 88 20.38 6.52 -2.78
CA GLY A 88 20.99 6.17 -1.49
C GLY A 88 20.26 6.72 -0.26
N ALA A 89 19.28 7.62 -0.42
CA ALA A 89 18.48 8.12 0.70
C ALA A 89 17.46 7.07 1.15
N SER A 90 17.15 7.11 2.45
CA SER A 90 16.21 6.22 3.12
C SER A 90 15.22 7.04 3.93
N SER A 91 13.98 6.57 4.03
CA SER A 91 12.95 7.16 4.88
C SER A 91 12.08 6.08 5.51
N GLU A 92 11.78 6.27 6.79
CA GLU A 92 10.75 5.51 7.49
C GLU A 92 9.39 6.19 7.32
N ILE A 93 8.34 5.38 7.28
CA ILE A 93 6.95 5.82 7.20
C ILE A 93 6.09 4.96 8.12
N LYS A 94 4.89 5.46 8.43
CA LYS A 94 3.80 4.66 8.96
C LYS A 94 2.70 4.55 7.90
N ALA A 95 2.21 3.34 7.68
CA ALA A 95 1.08 3.07 6.81
C ALA A 95 -0.10 2.51 7.63
N VAL A 96 -1.32 2.85 7.23
CA VAL A 96 -2.50 2.07 7.64
C VAL A 96 -2.46 0.77 6.86
N TYR A 97 -2.15 -0.34 7.52
CA TYR A 97 -2.10 -1.65 6.92
C TYR A 97 -3.48 -2.32 6.95
N VAL A 98 -3.90 -2.86 5.82
CA VAL A 98 -5.14 -3.60 5.63
C VAL A 98 -4.81 -5.06 5.36
N ALA A 99 -5.00 -5.91 6.37
CA ALA A 99 -4.85 -7.34 6.24
C ALA A 99 -6.06 -7.94 5.52
N VAL A 100 -5.80 -8.61 4.40
CA VAL A 100 -6.79 -9.33 3.60
C VAL A 100 -6.42 -10.82 3.57
N PRO A 101 -7.40 -11.75 3.65
CA PRO A 101 -8.86 -11.55 3.61
C PRO A 101 -9.53 -11.21 4.95
N GLU A 102 -8.78 -11.10 6.05
CA GLU A 102 -9.36 -10.92 7.40
C GLU A 102 -10.05 -9.57 7.62
N MET A 103 -9.80 -8.58 6.74
CA MET A 103 -10.35 -7.23 6.82
C MET A 103 -10.02 -6.56 8.17
N GLN A 104 -8.77 -6.74 8.63
CA GLN A 104 -8.25 -6.13 9.85
C GLN A 104 -7.35 -4.94 9.53
N LEU A 105 -7.39 -3.93 10.39
CA LEU A 105 -6.59 -2.73 10.28
C LEU A 105 -5.53 -2.69 11.38
N SER A 106 -4.32 -2.26 11.02
CA SER A 106 -3.24 -1.99 11.95
C SER A 106 -2.35 -0.86 11.43
N VAL A 107 -1.40 -0.41 12.25
CA VAL A 107 -0.30 0.43 11.80
C VAL A 107 0.86 -0.48 11.46
N GLU A 108 1.50 -0.24 10.32
CA GLU A 108 2.78 -0.86 9.97
C GLU A 108 3.85 0.22 9.77
N ARG A 109 4.99 0.04 10.43
CA ARG A 109 6.19 0.84 10.19
C ARG A 109 6.99 0.22 9.05
N GLN A 110 7.32 1.05 8.07
CA GLN A 110 8.00 0.61 6.86
C GLN A 110 9.20 1.51 6.58
N ARG A 111 10.20 1.01 5.88
CA ARG A 111 11.32 1.79 5.38
C ARG A 111 11.51 1.58 3.89
N TYR A 112 11.69 2.68 3.17
CA TYR A 112 12.03 2.71 1.75
C TYR A 112 13.42 3.32 1.57
N THR A 113 14.28 2.63 0.82
CA THR A 113 15.59 3.15 0.42
C THR A 113 15.72 3.12 -1.09
N PHE A 114 16.03 4.27 -1.71
CA PHE A 114 16.20 4.33 -3.16
C PHE A 114 17.59 3.82 -3.57
N ILE A 115 17.65 2.75 -4.37
CA ILE A 115 18.91 2.08 -4.73
C ILE A 115 19.50 2.68 -6.00
N GLU A 116 18.75 2.60 -7.09
CA GLU A 116 19.19 3.01 -8.42
C GLU A 116 18.02 3.21 -9.37
N SER A 117 18.25 3.97 -10.44
CA SER A 117 17.36 4.04 -11.58
C SER A 117 18.14 3.75 -12.86
N ASN A 118 17.49 3.07 -13.78
CA ASN A 118 17.87 3.04 -15.19
C ASN A 118 16.75 3.72 -15.97
N GLY A 119 16.99 4.23 -17.19
CA GLY A 119 15.98 5.04 -17.91
C GLY A 119 14.59 4.39 -18.12
N ALA A 120 14.42 3.11 -17.79
CA ALA A 120 13.14 2.39 -17.82
C ALA A 120 12.41 2.32 -16.47
N GLY A 121 13.06 2.62 -15.34
CA GLY A 121 12.49 2.45 -14.01
C GLY A 121 13.45 2.67 -12.85
N SER A 122 13.02 2.30 -11.65
CA SER A 122 13.77 2.47 -10.41
C SER A 122 13.70 1.23 -9.53
N LYS A 123 14.68 1.06 -8.65
CA LYS A 123 14.70 0.01 -7.62
C LYS A 123 14.72 0.61 -6.23
N TYR A 124 13.85 0.10 -5.37
CA TYR A 124 13.75 0.50 -3.97
C TYR A 124 13.91 -0.73 -3.07
N LYS A 125 14.70 -0.60 -2.01
CA LYS A 125 14.67 -1.56 -0.90
C LYS A 125 13.47 -1.22 -0.03
N PHE A 126 12.60 -2.20 0.17
CA PHE A 126 11.53 -2.18 1.16
C PHE A 126 11.92 -3.01 2.37
N GLU A 127 11.56 -2.52 3.55
CA GLU A 127 11.75 -3.19 4.83
C GLU A 127 10.48 -2.99 5.69
N SER A 128 9.86 -4.08 6.15
CA SER A 128 8.89 -4.02 7.24
C SER A 128 9.66 -3.92 8.56
N LEU A 129 9.42 -2.87 9.34
CA LEU A 129 10.16 -2.61 10.59
C LEU A 129 9.53 -3.29 11.82
N ASP A 130 8.31 -3.79 11.67
CA ASP A 130 7.60 -4.57 12.69
C ASP A 130 7.75 -6.09 12.47
N GLY A 131 8.40 -6.49 11.37
CA GLY A 131 8.75 -7.88 11.04
C GLY A 131 10.18 -8.02 10.52
N GLU A 132 10.47 -9.15 9.87
CA GLU A 132 11.80 -9.43 9.27
C GLU A 132 11.82 -9.35 7.74
N PHE A 133 10.68 -8.97 7.13
CA PHE A 133 10.54 -9.01 5.68
C PHE A 133 11.26 -7.84 5.00
N THR A 134 12.07 -8.17 3.99
CA THR A 134 12.73 -7.20 3.12
C THR A 134 12.69 -7.66 1.66
N ALA A 135 12.62 -6.70 0.75
CA ALA A 135 12.65 -6.96 -0.68
C ALA A 135 13.23 -5.80 -1.48
N ILE A 136 13.70 -6.10 -2.69
CA ILE A 136 14.04 -5.09 -3.69
C ILE A 136 12.90 -5.03 -4.69
N ILE A 137 12.13 -3.94 -4.63
CA ILE A 137 11.00 -3.67 -5.51
C ILE A 137 11.52 -2.94 -6.74
N SER A 138 11.18 -3.43 -7.93
CA SER A 138 11.39 -2.71 -9.18
C SER A 138 10.11 -2.00 -9.58
N VAL A 139 10.21 -0.73 -9.93
CA VAL A 139 9.10 0.10 -10.42
C VAL A 139 9.43 0.66 -11.80
N ASP A 140 8.40 0.93 -12.60
CA ASP A 140 8.56 1.61 -13.89
C ASP A 140 8.85 3.12 -13.72
N ALA A 141 8.93 3.86 -14.83
CA ALA A 141 9.12 5.31 -14.84
C ALA A 141 8.00 6.06 -14.10
N ASP A 142 6.83 5.44 -13.98
CA ASP A 142 5.69 5.97 -13.25
C ASP A 142 5.59 5.50 -11.79
N GLY A 143 6.64 4.87 -11.27
CA GLY A 143 6.66 4.39 -9.89
C GLY A 143 5.68 3.24 -9.64
N ILE A 144 5.07 2.68 -10.68
CA ILE A 144 4.20 1.51 -10.59
C ILE A 144 5.07 0.27 -10.42
N VAL A 145 4.71 -0.58 -9.46
CA VAL A 145 5.46 -1.81 -9.20
C VAL A 145 5.41 -2.73 -10.41
N ALA A 146 6.59 -2.99 -10.98
CA ALA A 146 6.81 -3.88 -12.11
C ALA A 146 7.16 -5.30 -11.65
N ASP A 147 8.00 -5.41 -10.62
CA ASP A 147 8.39 -6.70 -10.03
C ASP A 147 8.62 -6.53 -8.53
N TYR A 148 7.95 -7.38 -7.76
CA TYR A 148 8.10 -7.54 -6.31
C TYR A 148 8.45 -9.01 -6.06
N PRO A 149 9.75 -9.34 -5.92
CA PRO A 149 10.22 -10.72 -5.95
C PRO A 149 9.44 -11.66 -5.02
N ASN A 150 9.03 -12.81 -5.58
CA ASN A 150 8.23 -13.86 -4.93
C ASN A 150 6.80 -13.47 -4.51
N LEU A 151 6.37 -12.23 -4.73
CA LEU A 151 5.04 -11.76 -4.36
C LEU A 151 4.20 -11.32 -5.56
N PHE A 152 4.72 -10.42 -6.40
CA PHE A 152 3.98 -9.83 -7.50
C PHE A 152 4.85 -9.57 -8.72
N ARG A 153 4.22 -9.65 -9.91
CA ARG A 153 4.79 -9.20 -11.18
C ARG A 153 3.71 -8.52 -12.00
N LEU A 154 4.04 -7.39 -12.62
CA LEU A 154 3.15 -6.72 -13.55
C LEU A 154 2.99 -7.56 -14.81
N VAL A 155 1.74 -7.76 -15.22
CA VAL A 155 1.38 -8.44 -16.48
C VAL A 155 0.50 -7.51 -17.29
N TRP A 156 0.79 -7.38 -18.58
CA TRP A 156 -0.04 -6.64 -19.51
C TRP A 156 -1.05 -7.59 -20.14
N ALA A 157 -2.31 -7.16 -20.24
CA ALA A 157 -3.31 -7.92 -20.98
C ALA A 157 -2.88 -7.95 -22.46
N SER A 158 -2.65 -9.17 -22.96
CA SER A 158 -2.46 -9.48 -24.38
C SER A 158 -3.78 -9.48 -25.12
#